data_AF-A0A239CM38-F1
#
_entry.id   AF-A0A239CM38-F1
#
_cell.length_a   1.000
_cell.length_b   1.000
_cell.length_c   1.000
_cell.angle_alpha   90.00
_cell.angle_beta   90.00
_cell.angle_gamma   90.00
#
_symmetry.space_group_name_H-M   'P 1'
#
loop_
_entity.id
_entity.type
_entity.pdbx_description
1 polymer ?
#
loop_
_entity_poly.entity_id
_entity_poly.type
_entity_poly.pdbx_seq_one_letter_code
_entity_poly.pdbx_strand_id
1 'polypeptide(L)'
;MEFKMTLDYTLENSYRAVIRWTEKNPRLEQKDKDGNVVREIELTANELTAAFAKRIDRLKTDGEPLVLLDSNSTLQSLYLDKVVSFSLSAKEVGEDE
;
A
#
# COMPACT_ATOMS: atom_id res chain seq x y z
N MET A 1 1.81 -7.20 14.68
CA MET A 1 2.06 -5.82 14.19
C MET A 1 1.03 -5.49 13.12
N GLU A 2 0.36 -4.35 13.25
CA GLU A 2 -0.65 -3.90 12.30
C GLU A 2 -0.34 -2.46 11.88
N PHE A 3 -0.54 -2.12 10.61
CA PHE A 3 -0.36 -0.77 10.10
C PHE A 3 -1.64 -0.24 9.50
N LYS A 4 -2.04 0.96 9.90
CA LYS A 4 -3.06 1.76 9.22
C LYS A 4 -2.42 2.50 8.07
N MET A 5 -2.81 2.13 6.85
CA MET A 5 -2.40 2.77 5.62
C MET A 5 -3.38 3.87 5.22
N THR A 6 -2.87 4.98 4.71
CA THR A 6 -3.68 6.07 4.15
C THR A 6 -3.10 6.49 2.80
N LEU A 7 -3.90 6.38 1.75
CA LEU A 7 -3.63 6.92 0.43
C LEU A 7 -4.59 8.10 0.18
N ASP A 8 -4.05 9.31 0.14
CA ASP A 8 -4.77 10.52 -0.27
C ASP A 8 -4.36 10.84 -1.71
N TYR A 9 -5.31 10.98 -2.62
CA TYR A 9 -5.03 11.18 -4.03
C TYR A 9 -5.98 12.20 -4.67
N THR A 10 -5.51 12.82 -5.73
CA THR A 10 -6.27 13.76 -6.56
C THR A 10 -6.36 13.21 -7.98
N LEU A 11 -7.56 13.26 -8.56
CA LEU A 11 -7.83 12.87 -9.94
C LEU A 11 -7.72 14.06 -10.90
N GLU A 12 -7.64 13.79 -12.20
CA GLU A 12 -7.58 14.80 -13.28
C GLU A 12 -8.71 15.86 -13.21
N ASN A 13 -9.89 15.49 -12.71
CA ASN A 13 -11.04 16.40 -12.54
C ASN A 13 -11.00 17.19 -11.21
N SER A 14 -9.84 17.26 -10.55
CA SER A 14 -9.63 17.86 -9.22
C SER A 14 -10.43 17.20 -8.09
N TYR A 15 -11.03 16.03 -8.33
CA TYR A 15 -11.65 15.26 -7.27
C TYR A 15 -10.58 14.68 -6.36
N ARG A 16 -10.70 14.97 -5.05
CA ARG A 16 -9.81 14.43 -4.02
C ARG A 16 -10.52 13.33 -3.26
N ALA A 17 -9.83 12.22 -3.05
CA ALA A 17 -10.34 11.08 -2.30
C ALA A 17 -9.25 10.46 -1.42
N VAL A 18 -9.70 9.68 -0.44
CA VAL A 18 -8.83 9.02 0.52
C VAL A 18 -9.26 7.57 0.66
N ILE A 19 -8.32 6.65 0.49
CA ILE A 19 -8.50 5.22 0.77
C ILE A 19 -7.69 4.89 2.02
N ARG A 20 -8.33 4.19 2.97
CA ARG A 20 -7.68 3.70 4.19
C ARG A 20 -7.85 2.20 4.26
N TRP A 21 -6.77 1.51 4.61
CA TRP A 21 -6.80 0.06 4.80
C TRP A 21 -5.80 -0.36 5.87
N THR A 22 -5.85 -1.65 6.20
CA THR A 22 -5.04 -2.24 7.25
C THR A 22 -4.12 -3.28 6.66
N GLU A 23 -2.82 -3.15 6.91
CA GLU A 23 -1.82 -4.16 6.58
C GLU A 23 -1.42 -4.91 7.85
N LYS A 24 -1.56 -6.24 7.81
CA LYS A 24 -1.30 -7.10 8.96
C LYS A 24 0.02 -7.84 8.77
N ASN A 25 0.91 -7.69 9.74
CA ASN A 25 2.24 -8.31 9.78
C ASN A 25 2.98 -8.24 8.43
N PRO A 26 3.16 -7.04 7.85
CA PRO A 26 3.84 -6.91 6.57
C PRO A 26 5.30 -7.35 6.68
N ARG A 27 5.72 -8.23 5.78
CA ARG A 27 7.06 -8.83 5.78
C ARG A 27 7.64 -8.81 4.38
N LEU A 28 8.95 -8.60 4.31
CA LEU A 28 9.75 -8.85 3.12
C LEU A 28 10.34 -10.26 3.21
N GLU A 29 9.97 -11.10 2.26
CA GLU A 29 10.54 -12.43 2.11
C GLU A 29 11.85 -12.33 1.32
N GLN A 30 12.95 -12.71 1.94
CA GLN A 30 14.19 -13.01 1.23
C GLN A 30 14.11 -14.45 0.74
N LYS A 31 14.17 -14.63 -0.58
CA LYS A 31 14.17 -15.95 -1.22
C LYS A 31 15.57 -16.32 -1.70
N ASP A 32 15.91 -17.60 -1.63
CA ASP A 32 17.10 -18.12 -2.30
C ASP A 32 16.90 -18.19 -3.83
N LYS A 33 17.94 -18.67 -4.54
CA LYS A 33 17.90 -18.86 -6.00
C LYS A 33 16.86 -19.88 -6.46
N ASP A 34 16.40 -20.74 -5.56
CA ASP A 34 15.43 -21.81 -5.80
C ASP A 34 14.01 -21.38 -5.40
N GLY A 35 13.83 -20.14 -4.93
CA GLY A 35 12.55 -19.53 -4.56
C GLY A 35 12.10 -19.81 -3.12
N ASN A 36 12.91 -20.51 -2.32
CA ASN A 36 12.57 -20.82 -0.93
C ASN A 36 12.76 -19.59 -0.05
N VAL A 37 11.79 -19.31 0.83
CA VAL A 37 11.92 -18.25 1.83
C VAL A 37 12.98 -18.65 2.84
N VAL A 38 14.11 -17.95 2.82
CA VAL A 38 15.23 -18.18 3.77
C VAL A 38 15.21 -17.21 4.93
N ARG A 39 14.49 -16.09 4.79
CA ARG A 39 14.33 -15.10 5.85
C ARG A 39 13.08 -14.26 5.63
N GLU A 40 12.39 -13.99 6.71
CA GLU A 40 11.35 -12.96 6.76
C GLU A 40 11.89 -11.75 7.53
N ILE A 41 11.67 -10.56 6.99
CA ILE A 41 12.05 -9.29 7.61
C ILE A 41 10.78 -8.49 7.82
N GLU A 42 10.44 -8.19 9.07
CA GLU A 42 9.30 -7.34 9.38
C GLU A 42 9.55 -5.92 8.85
N LEU A 43 8.54 -5.34 8.21
CA LEU A 43 8.63 -4.00 7.65
C LEU A 43 8.22 -2.96 8.69
N THR A 44 9.02 -1.90 8.81
CA THR A 44 8.64 -0.68 9.51
C THR A 44 7.61 0.12 8.70
N ALA A 45 6.93 1.08 9.33
CA ALA A 45 5.98 1.98 8.65
C ALA A 45 6.60 2.69 7.42
N ASN A 46 7.85 3.14 7.54
CA ASN A 46 8.55 3.84 6.46
C ASN A 46 8.85 2.90 5.29
N GLU A 47 9.31 1.68 5.58
CA GLU A 47 9.59 0.68 4.54
C GLU A 47 8.32 0.20 3.85
N LEU A 48 7.24 0.01 4.62
CA LEU A 48 5.93 -0.33 4.08
C LEU A 48 5.40 0.77 3.16
N THR A 49 5.51 2.03 3.59
CA THR A 49 5.14 3.20 2.76
C THR A 49 5.94 3.22 1.46
N ALA A 50 7.26 3.04 1.54
CA ALA A 50 8.12 3.03 0.36
C ALA A 50 7.82 1.84 -0.59
N ALA A 51 7.54 0.66 -0.04
CA ALA A 51 7.18 -0.53 -0.81
C ALA A 51 5.85 -0.33 -1.56
N PHE A 52 4.84 0.23 -0.89
CA PHE A 52 3.56 0.55 -1.52
C PHE A 52 3.66 1.67 -2.56
N ALA A 53 4.47 2.71 -2.32
CA ALA A 53 4.73 3.75 -3.31
C ALA A 53 5.33 3.14 -4.59
N LYS A 54 6.35 2.29 -4.46
CA LYS A 54 6.94 1.56 -5.60
C LYS A 54 5.93 0.67 -6.31
N ARG A 55 5.03 0.01 -5.57
CA ARG A 55 3.95 -0.80 -6.15
C ARG A 55 2.99 0.08 -6.96
N ILE A 56 2.59 1.24 -6.46
CA ILE A 56 1.74 2.20 -7.17
C ILE A 56 2.42 2.67 -8.45
N ASP A 57 3.70 3.06 -8.40
CA ASP A 57 4.45 3.51 -9.59
C ASP A 57 4.54 2.40 -10.66
N ARG A 58 4.77 1.16 -10.23
CA ARG A 58 4.79 0.00 -11.12
C ARG A 58 3.41 -0.22 -11.75
N LEU A 59 2.34 -0.30 -10.96
CA LEU A 59 0.98 -0.49 -11.47
C LEU A 59 0.58 0.62 -12.45
N LYS A 60 0.97 1.87 -12.16
CA LYS A 60 0.76 3.01 -13.06
C LYS A 60 1.48 2.84 -14.39
N THR A 61 2.71 2.31 -14.36
CA THR A 61 3.50 2.00 -15.56
C THR A 61 2.90 0.85 -16.35
N ASP A 62 2.45 -0.19 -15.66
CA ASP A 62 1.88 -1.41 -16.22
C ASP A 62 0.42 -1.19 -16.71
N GLY A 63 -0.19 -0.04 -16.41
CA GLY A 63 -1.58 0.28 -16.77
C GLY A 63 -2.61 -0.49 -15.94
N GLU A 64 -2.21 -1.03 -14.80
CA GLU A 64 -3.03 -1.86 -13.93
C GLU A 64 -3.65 -1.03 -12.79
N PRO A 65 -4.89 -1.35 -12.37
CA PRO A 65 -5.50 -0.67 -11.24
C PRO A 65 -4.87 -1.12 -9.91
N LEU A 66 -4.81 -0.20 -8.94
CA LEU A 66 -4.60 -0.55 -7.55
C LEU A 66 -5.91 -1.14 -6.99
N VAL A 67 -5.88 -2.42 -6.67
CA VAL A 67 -6.99 -3.14 -6.02
C VAL A 67 -6.63 -3.47 -4.58
N LEU A 68 -7.47 -3.04 -3.64
CA LEU A 68 -7.30 -3.28 -2.21
C LEU A 68 -8.65 -3.34 -1.49
N LEU A 69 -8.68 -3.98 -0.33
CA LEU A 69 -9.83 -3.98 0.58
C LEU A 69 -9.67 -2.84 1.59
N ASP A 70 -10.61 -1.90 1.63
CA ASP A 70 -10.54 -0.79 2.58
C ASP A 70 -10.91 -1.20 4.02
N SER A 71 -10.77 -0.28 4.96
CA SER A 71 -11.11 -0.51 6.38
C SER A 71 -12.58 -0.85 6.63
N ASN A 72 -13.48 -0.61 5.66
CA ASN A 72 -14.89 -0.99 5.73
C ASN A 72 -15.18 -2.33 5.04
N SER A 73 -14.14 -3.11 4.73
CA SER A 73 -14.26 -4.35 3.95
C SER A 73 -14.87 -4.14 2.56
N THR A 74 -14.72 -2.95 1.99
CA THR A 74 -15.16 -2.66 0.62
C THR A 74 -13.99 -2.79 -0.34
N LEU A 75 -14.19 -3.52 -1.44
CA LEU A 75 -13.19 -3.65 -2.49
C LEU A 75 -13.08 -2.32 -3.26
N GLN A 76 -11.93 -1.67 -3.15
CA GLN A 76 -11.61 -0.46 -3.89
C GLN A 76 -10.76 -0.83 -5.11
N SER A 77 -11.08 -0.24 -6.26
CA SER A 77 -10.29 -0.35 -7.49
C SER A 77 -10.00 1.06 -8.01
N LEU A 78 -8.73 1.45 -7.97
CA LEU A 78 -8.27 2.77 -8.40
C LEU A 78 -7.43 2.65 -9.67
N TYR A 79 -7.93 3.20 -10.77
CA TYR A 79 -7.17 3.36 -12.00
C TYR A 79 -6.18 4.53 -11.87
N LEU A 80 -4.89 4.20 -11.94
CA LEU A 80 -3.79 5.13 -11.61
C LEU A 80 -3.43 6.09 -12.75
N ASP A 81 -3.93 5.85 -13.97
CA ASP A 81 -3.82 6.75 -15.12
C ASP A 81 -4.54 8.08 -14.87
N LYS A 82 -5.60 8.06 -14.05
CA LYS A 82 -6.37 9.26 -13.66
C LYS A 82 -5.83 9.99 -12.44
N VAL A 83 -4.83 9.44 -11.75
CA VAL A 83 -4.26 10.04 -10.54
C VAL A 83 -3.15 11.02 -10.92
N VAL A 84 -3.37 12.31 -10.63
CA VAL A 84 -2.41 13.39 -10.91
C VAL A 84 -1.40 13.58 -9.79
N SER A 85 -1.81 13.34 -8.55
CA SER A 85 -0.95 13.40 -7.37
C SER A 85 -1.49 12.50 -6.27
N PHE A 86 -0.60 12.02 -5.41
CA PHE A 86 -0.97 11.27 -4.23
C PHE A 86 0.04 11.49 -3.10
N SER A 87 -0.39 11.18 -1.89
CA SER A 87 0.45 10.99 -0.72
C SER A 87 0.05 9.70 -0.03
N LEU A 88 1.06 8.98 0.47
CA LEU A 88 0.89 7.69 1.12
C LEU A 88 1.56 7.75 2.49
N SER A 89 0.89 7.21 3.50
CA SER A 89 1.48 7.03 4.83
C SER A 89 1.05 5.71 5.46
N ALA A 90 1.93 5.17 6.27
CA ALA A 90 1.67 4.06 7.17
C ALA A 90 1.83 4.54 8.61
N LYS A 91 0.94 4.11 9.49
CA LYS A 91 1.06 4.29 10.94
C LYS A 91 0.94 2.94 11.62
N GLU A 92 1.97 2.56 12.36
CA GLU A 92 1.90 1.37 13.22
C GLU A 92 0.80 1.57 14.26
N VAL A 93 -0.06 0.55 14.38
CA VAL A 93 -1.06 0.46 15.43
C VAL A 93 -0.37 -0.22 16.60
N GLY A 94 0.00 0.56 17.61
CA GLY A 94 0.44 0.02 18.89
C GLY A 94 -0.72 -0.68 19.61
N GLU A 95 -0.40 -1.65 20.45
CA GLU A 95 -1.30 -2.10 21.52
C GLU A 95 -1.43 -0.98 22.55
N ASP A 96 -2.33 -0.03 22.33
CA ASP A 96 -2.83 0.93 23.33
C ASP A 96 -4.24 1.34 22.82
N GLU A 97 -5.38 0.98 23.43
CA GLU A 97 -5.73 0.60 24.82
C GLU A 97 -6.28 -0.82 24.99
#